data_AF-A0A2M4DP13-F1
#
_entry.id   AF-A0A2M4DP13-F1
#
_cell.length_a   1.000
_cell.length_b   1.000
_cell.length_c   1.000
_cell.angle_alpha   90.00
_cell.angle_beta   90.00
_cell.angle_gamma   90.00
#
_symmetry.space_group_name_H-M   'P 1'
#
loop_
_entity.id
_entity.type
_entity.pdbx_description
1 polymer ?
#
loop_
_entity_poly.entity_id
_entity_poly.type
_entity_poly.pdbx_seq_one_letter_code
_entity_poly.pdbx_strand_id
1 'polypeptide(L)'
;MLLLRSLASHLIMWDKIEPTTAWVHAQMPNAINDTVASIKSFYRAQKTLPLRWDAPHRWDSASQCDWPNLPTTQSEAEFVCQAHCNSLCAGLVAIGLRYAGTADQQATDTVYDAIRYLLALRPNRPIGSLAGSQTVENCTMMALLALALVQAGNGSMRVLRLIRMLRSRVGRSYVTYGSFMAIHMALGLLFLGGGRYSISRSPIAIAALVIALFPKLPTYSNDNRYHLQALRHLYVLALEPRLLVPRNMKNWTICQCDIEYVMKDRPNEVIRARAPFMLPELDTMLKMCIVDQSFWHVRFTTESWPLLADILRCCGYVKVLPRVGKFSYDDSYDSSRHVSSLLSHHCAHDRWKRVPALLYKFANLPEVSGLLRTYLPSEPAHLLSELLEPDRRTGPSYEARMEPLLLLPQVYECIMQDRLHALSIFLDLNKILLDLDRKVETDDAWQLRLFTAMQHTLMPSLDPTAGERLLDDDMLSSTLIQIGSAYEQLCAQFANEMRCYLGMRGYRDRLGVDATIPVGDRLSRLVPLTAATTVGELSCPAAIHQRNVRLGTLMRLVVLYDLPYDLLHHFNSQPEGDLLYGSGASNLQLLLVLRQRRPDLDARTLDIIGNLLHGDNEPEME
;
A
#
# COMPACT_ATOMS: atom_id res chain seq x y z
N MET A 1 12.64 5.06 -52.23
CA MET A 1 11.47 5.96 -52.31
C MET A 1 10.18 5.27 -51.90
N LEU A 2 9.85 4.07 -52.39
CA LEU A 2 8.62 3.36 -52.01
C LEU A 2 8.40 3.27 -50.49
N LEU A 3 9.43 2.87 -49.74
CA LEU A 3 9.38 2.81 -48.27
C LEU A 3 8.96 4.16 -47.65
N LEU A 4 9.58 5.26 -48.06
CA LEU A 4 9.25 6.61 -47.56
C LEU A 4 7.83 7.03 -47.94
N ARG A 5 7.38 6.70 -49.15
CA ARG A 5 6.02 7.00 -49.62
C ARG A 5 4.97 6.25 -48.78
N SER A 6 5.17 4.95 -48.58
CA SER A 6 4.30 4.14 -47.73
C SER A 6 4.29 4.67 -46.29
N LEU A 7 5.47 4.92 -45.70
CA LEU A 7 5.60 5.50 -44.37
C LEU A 7 4.84 6.82 -44.23
N ALA A 8 4.99 7.74 -45.19
CA ALA A 8 4.27 9.01 -45.19
C ALA A 8 2.75 8.82 -45.24
N SER A 9 2.27 7.87 -46.06
CA SER A 9 0.85 7.50 -46.08
C SER A 9 0.36 6.95 -44.73
N HIS A 10 1.18 6.16 -44.04
CA HIS A 10 0.84 5.62 -42.71
C HIS A 10 0.83 6.71 -41.63
N LEU A 11 1.75 7.68 -41.71
CA LEU A 11 1.76 8.84 -40.80
C LEU A 11 0.51 9.72 -40.98
N ILE A 12 -0.01 9.85 -42.21
CA ILE A 12 -1.28 10.54 -42.47
C ILE A 12 -2.45 9.72 -41.92
N MET A 13 -2.46 8.41 -42.16
CA MET A 13 -3.52 7.50 -41.72
C MET A 13 -3.23 6.89 -40.34
N TRP A 14 -2.82 7.72 -39.39
CA TRP A 14 -2.29 7.32 -38.08
C TRP A 14 -3.22 6.40 -37.27
N ASP A 15 -4.51 6.72 -37.27
CA ASP A 15 -5.51 5.99 -36.47
C ASP A 15 -5.82 4.60 -37.03
N LYS A 16 -5.48 4.34 -38.30
CA LYS A 16 -5.70 3.06 -38.96
C LYS A 16 -4.57 2.06 -38.74
N ILE A 17 -3.51 2.44 -38.03
CA ILE A 17 -2.35 1.57 -37.79
C ILE A 17 -2.71 0.54 -36.72
N GLU A 18 -2.69 -0.74 -37.10
CA GLU A 18 -2.96 -1.86 -36.19
C GLU A 18 -1.70 -2.73 -35.98
N PRO A 19 -1.47 -3.27 -34.77
CA PRO A 19 -0.32 -4.10 -34.46
C PRO A 19 -0.63 -5.56 -34.82
N THR A 20 -1.07 -5.83 -36.05
CA THR A 20 -1.38 -7.19 -36.53
C THR A 20 -0.54 -7.54 -37.76
N THR A 21 -0.16 -8.82 -37.90
CA THR A 21 0.53 -9.30 -39.10
C THR A 21 -0.36 -9.15 -40.34
N ALA A 22 -1.67 -9.38 -40.18
CA ALA A 22 -2.66 -9.18 -41.22
C ALA A 22 -2.66 -7.72 -41.75
N TRP A 23 -2.63 -6.74 -40.85
CA TRP A 23 -2.56 -5.34 -41.22
C TRP A 23 -1.30 -5.02 -42.03
N VAL A 24 -0.12 -5.51 -41.60
CA VAL A 24 1.15 -5.30 -42.32
C VAL A 24 1.08 -5.88 -43.74
N HIS A 25 0.50 -7.07 -43.90
CA HIS A 25 0.33 -7.70 -45.21
C HIS A 25 -0.71 -7.00 -46.09
N ALA A 26 -1.76 -6.44 -45.49
CA ALA A 26 -2.78 -5.66 -46.19
C ALA A 26 -2.27 -4.32 -46.75
N GLN A 27 -1.15 -3.80 -46.22
CA GLN A 27 -0.53 -2.58 -46.76
C GLN A 27 0.08 -2.76 -48.15
N MET A 28 0.21 -4.00 -48.62
CA MET A 28 0.74 -4.29 -49.93
C MET A 28 -0.36 -4.46 -50.99
N PRO A 29 -0.18 -3.91 -52.20
CA PRO A 29 -1.07 -4.19 -53.32
C PRO A 29 -1.17 -5.70 -53.61
N ASN A 30 -2.39 -6.18 -53.90
CA ASN A 30 -2.65 -7.59 -54.23
C ASN A 30 -1.76 -8.09 -55.38
N ALA A 31 -1.52 -7.26 -56.40
CA ALA A 31 -0.62 -7.58 -57.50
C ALA A 31 0.81 -7.97 -57.04
N ILE A 32 1.33 -7.34 -55.98
CA ILE A 32 2.65 -7.70 -55.42
C ILE A 32 2.55 -8.98 -54.60
N ASN A 33 1.48 -9.17 -53.83
CA ASN A 33 1.28 -10.40 -53.05
C ASN A 33 1.13 -11.64 -53.95
N ASP A 34 0.35 -11.53 -55.02
CA ASP A 34 0.07 -12.62 -55.96
C ASP A 34 1.34 -13.02 -56.71
N THR A 35 2.10 -12.04 -57.23
CA THR A 35 3.36 -12.29 -57.93
C THR A 35 4.42 -12.89 -56.99
N VAL A 36 4.54 -12.41 -55.75
CA VAL A 36 5.45 -12.99 -54.73
C VAL A 36 5.03 -14.42 -54.38
N ALA A 37 3.73 -14.71 -54.28
CA ALA A 37 3.22 -16.06 -54.06
C ALA A 37 3.54 -16.99 -55.24
N SER A 38 3.34 -16.52 -56.48
CA SER A 38 3.73 -17.22 -57.71
C SER A 38 5.23 -17.53 -57.72
N ILE A 39 6.09 -16.55 -57.42
CA ILE A 39 7.54 -16.76 -57.30
C ILE A 39 7.85 -17.83 -56.23
N LYS A 40 7.24 -17.77 -55.04
CA LYS A 40 7.43 -18.80 -54.00
C LYS A 40 7.02 -20.19 -54.49
N SER A 41 5.90 -20.30 -55.19
CA SER A 41 5.37 -21.56 -55.71
C SER A 41 6.26 -22.16 -56.81
N PHE A 42 6.72 -21.32 -57.74
CA PHE A 42 7.64 -21.68 -58.81
C PHE A 42 8.95 -22.27 -58.27
N TYR A 43 9.60 -21.59 -57.33
CA TYR A 43 10.83 -22.12 -56.72
C TYR A 43 10.62 -23.32 -55.81
N ARG A 44 9.41 -23.55 -55.27
CA ARG A 44 9.07 -24.79 -54.55
C ARG A 44 8.91 -25.96 -55.51
N ALA A 45 8.22 -25.76 -56.63
CA ALA A 45 8.06 -26.75 -57.69
C ALA A 45 9.40 -27.13 -58.33
N GLN A 46 10.36 -26.20 -58.39
CA GLN A 46 11.69 -26.48 -58.91
C GLN A 46 12.59 -27.29 -57.96
N LYS A 47 12.33 -27.29 -56.64
CA LYS A 47 13.15 -28.02 -55.66
C LYS A 47 12.98 -29.54 -55.73
N THR A 48 11.95 -30.04 -56.40
CA THR A 48 11.71 -31.48 -56.60
C THR A 48 12.43 -32.04 -57.82
N LEU A 49 13.18 -31.22 -58.57
CA LEU A 49 13.98 -31.64 -59.74
C LEU A 49 15.45 -31.92 -59.37
N PRO A 50 16.04 -33.05 -59.81
CA PRO A 50 17.35 -33.51 -59.38
C PRO A 50 18.47 -32.93 -60.25
N LEU A 51 18.73 -31.63 -60.19
CA LEU A 51 19.95 -31.05 -60.78
C LEU A 51 20.58 -30.01 -59.85
N ARG A 52 21.90 -29.87 -59.93
CA ARG A 52 22.77 -29.10 -59.04
C ARG A 52 22.89 -27.65 -59.57
N TRP A 53 22.54 -26.65 -58.77
CA TRP A 53 22.08 -25.32 -59.23
C TRP A 53 23.08 -24.15 -59.05
N ASP A 54 24.29 -24.23 -59.57
CA ASP A 54 25.35 -23.20 -59.39
C ASP A 54 25.56 -22.22 -60.57
N ALA A 55 24.59 -22.03 -61.49
CA ALA A 55 24.78 -21.16 -62.67
C ALA A 55 23.98 -19.81 -62.63
N PRO A 56 24.56 -18.70 -63.17
CA PRO A 56 24.00 -17.33 -63.12
C PRO A 56 22.94 -16.97 -64.19
N HIS A 57 22.60 -17.87 -65.13
CA HIS A 57 21.58 -17.65 -66.19
C HIS A 57 20.26 -18.37 -65.85
N ARG A 58 19.54 -17.88 -64.82
CA ARG A 58 18.47 -18.65 -64.14
C ARG A 58 17.03 -18.25 -64.52
N TRP A 59 16.79 -17.03 -65.03
CA TRP A 59 15.43 -16.54 -65.35
C TRP A 59 15.07 -16.67 -66.84
N ASP A 60 16.07 -16.80 -67.72
CA ASP A 60 15.85 -16.87 -69.17
C ASP A 60 15.02 -18.10 -69.59
N SER A 61 15.13 -19.22 -68.86
CA SER A 61 14.30 -20.42 -69.03
C SER A 61 12.94 -20.38 -68.30
N ALA A 62 12.71 -19.41 -67.42
CA ALA A 62 11.41 -19.18 -66.79
C ALA A 62 10.42 -18.47 -67.75
N SER A 63 10.95 -17.69 -68.71
CA SER A 63 10.16 -17.02 -69.76
C SER A 63 9.42 -17.98 -70.70
N GLN A 64 9.80 -19.26 -70.72
CA GLN A 64 9.18 -20.32 -71.53
C GLN A 64 8.12 -21.13 -70.75
N CYS A 65 7.95 -20.89 -69.45
CA CYS A 65 6.96 -21.57 -68.62
C CYS A 65 5.67 -20.73 -68.51
N ASP A 66 4.54 -21.27 -68.97
CA ASP A 66 3.21 -20.69 -68.76
C ASP A 66 2.77 -20.81 -67.28
N TRP A 67 3.42 -20.08 -66.38
CA TRP A 67 3.06 -20.04 -64.96
C TRP A 67 2.27 -18.77 -64.63
N PRO A 68 1.10 -18.86 -63.97
CA PRO A 68 0.24 -17.70 -63.75
C PRO A 68 0.93 -16.63 -62.87
N ASN A 69 0.87 -15.38 -63.31
CA ASN A 69 1.41 -14.19 -62.63
C ASN A 69 2.92 -14.25 -62.32
N LEU A 70 3.69 -15.00 -63.13
CA LEU A 70 5.15 -14.98 -63.04
C LEU A 70 5.72 -13.79 -63.82
N PRO A 71 6.72 -13.06 -63.28
CA PRO A 71 7.40 -11.99 -64.01
C PRO A 71 8.07 -12.51 -65.28
N THR A 72 8.00 -11.75 -66.38
CA THR A 72 8.58 -12.17 -67.66
C THR A 72 10.09 -12.03 -67.66
N THR A 73 10.61 -11.01 -66.97
CA THR A 73 12.04 -10.72 -66.87
C THR A 73 12.56 -10.85 -65.44
N GLN A 74 13.86 -11.14 -65.30
CA GLN A 74 14.49 -11.23 -63.98
C GLN A 74 14.42 -9.88 -63.26
N SER A 75 14.60 -8.78 -63.98
CA SER A 75 14.51 -7.43 -63.44
C SER A 75 13.13 -7.14 -62.85
N GLU A 76 12.04 -7.55 -63.52
CA GLU A 76 10.68 -7.46 -62.96
C GLU A 76 10.55 -8.25 -61.64
N ALA A 77 11.08 -9.47 -61.59
CA ALA A 77 11.07 -10.29 -60.37
C ALA A 77 11.84 -9.63 -59.22
N GLU A 78 13.02 -9.05 -59.52
CA GLU A 78 13.83 -8.29 -58.58
C GLU A 78 13.09 -7.04 -58.08
N PHE A 79 12.46 -6.27 -58.97
CA PHE A 79 11.68 -5.08 -58.59
C PHE A 79 10.51 -5.42 -57.68
N VAL A 80 9.75 -6.47 -58.00
CA VAL A 80 8.61 -6.94 -57.18
C VAL A 80 9.11 -7.38 -55.80
N CYS A 81 10.20 -8.15 -55.74
CA CYS A 81 10.78 -8.62 -54.48
C CYS A 81 11.35 -7.47 -53.63
N GLN A 82 11.99 -6.48 -54.25
CA GLN A 82 12.44 -5.25 -53.56
C GLN A 82 11.26 -4.40 -53.09
N ALA A 83 10.20 -4.27 -53.88
CA ALA A 83 8.99 -3.55 -53.51
C ALA A 83 8.28 -4.22 -52.33
N HIS A 84 8.19 -5.55 -52.33
CA HIS A 84 7.67 -6.34 -51.22
C HIS A 84 8.41 -6.05 -49.90
N CYS A 85 9.73 -6.20 -49.89
CA CYS A 85 10.56 -5.98 -48.69
C CYS A 85 10.44 -4.53 -48.18
N ASN A 86 10.51 -3.54 -49.07
CA ASN A 86 10.44 -2.13 -48.70
C ASN A 86 9.05 -1.71 -48.19
N SER A 87 7.97 -2.25 -48.76
CA SER A 87 6.60 -1.97 -48.32
C SER A 87 6.31 -2.59 -46.95
N LEU A 88 6.74 -3.85 -46.76
CA LEU A 88 6.66 -4.53 -45.47
C LEU A 88 7.44 -3.75 -44.40
N CYS A 89 8.67 -3.33 -44.72
CA CYS A 89 9.49 -2.51 -43.83
C CYS A 89 8.81 -1.19 -43.43
N ALA A 90 8.16 -0.49 -44.38
CA ALA A 90 7.44 0.74 -44.09
C ALA A 90 6.32 0.53 -43.06
N GLY A 91 5.52 -0.54 -43.22
CA GLY A 91 4.48 -0.91 -42.24
C GLY A 91 5.06 -1.20 -40.85
N LEU A 92 6.20 -1.90 -40.78
CA LEU A 92 6.87 -2.17 -39.49
C LEU A 92 7.37 -0.90 -38.81
N VAL A 93 7.98 0.03 -39.56
CA VAL A 93 8.44 1.31 -39.01
C VAL A 93 7.24 2.16 -38.56
N ALA A 94 6.13 2.15 -39.30
CA ALA A 94 4.90 2.82 -38.89
C ALA A 94 4.34 2.27 -37.56
N ILE A 95 4.30 0.94 -37.39
CA ILE A 95 3.94 0.30 -36.11
C ILE A 95 4.91 0.75 -35.01
N GLY A 96 6.22 0.75 -35.29
CA GLY A 96 7.24 1.22 -34.35
C GLY A 96 7.05 2.65 -33.88
N LEU A 97 6.63 3.56 -34.78
CA LEU A 97 6.33 4.95 -34.44
C LEU A 97 5.00 5.08 -33.67
N ARG A 98 3.95 4.36 -34.07
CA ARG A 98 2.63 4.39 -33.41
C ARG A 98 2.65 3.90 -31.97
N TYR A 99 3.41 2.84 -31.73
CA TYR A 99 3.54 2.18 -30.44
C TYR A 99 4.87 2.50 -29.75
N ALA A 100 5.51 3.62 -30.11
CA ALA A 100 6.77 4.03 -29.52
C ALA A 100 6.64 4.16 -27.99
N GLY A 101 7.49 3.44 -27.25
CA GLY A 101 7.56 3.49 -25.81
C GLY A 101 6.29 3.07 -25.05
N THR A 102 5.37 2.32 -25.67
CA THR A 102 4.19 1.75 -24.99
C THR A 102 4.44 0.36 -24.43
N ALA A 103 5.52 -0.30 -24.88
CA ALA A 103 5.84 -1.69 -24.54
C ALA A 103 4.71 -2.70 -24.83
N ASP A 104 3.84 -2.40 -25.80
CA ASP A 104 2.74 -3.28 -26.18
C ASP A 104 3.24 -4.65 -26.68
N GLN A 105 2.68 -5.72 -26.13
CA GLN A 105 3.12 -7.08 -26.41
C GLN A 105 2.76 -7.50 -27.84
N GLN A 106 1.56 -7.13 -28.31
CA GLN A 106 1.09 -7.48 -29.64
C GLN A 106 1.94 -6.82 -30.73
N ALA A 107 2.22 -5.52 -30.61
CA ALA A 107 3.15 -4.82 -31.51
C ALA A 107 4.56 -5.43 -31.48
N THR A 108 5.03 -5.82 -30.29
CA THR A 108 6.36 -6.44 -30.13
C THR A 108 6.44 -7.78 -30.85
N ASP A 109 5.43 -8.63 -30.70
CA ASP A 109 5.40 -9.95 -31.33
C ASP A 109 5.31 -9.87 -32.85
N THR A 110 4.44 -9.01 -33.38
CA THR A 110 4.30 -8.82 -34.83
C THR A 110 5.59 -8.35 -35.49
N VAL A 111 6.27 -7.34 -34.94
CA VAL A 111 7.55 -6.87 -35.47
C VAL A 111 8.64 -7.94 -35.30
N TYR A 112 8.66 -8.66 -34.16
CA TYR A 112 9.63 -9.74 -33.93
C TYR A 112 9.49 -10.88 -34.94
N ASP A 113 8.27 -11.30 -35.24
CA ASP A 113 8.01 -12.35 -36.23
C ASP A 113 8.30 -11.88 -37.66
N ALA A 114 8.06 -10.61 -37.97
CA ALA A 114 8.50 -10.03 -39.22
C ALA A 114 10.03 -10.01 -39.37
N ILE A 115 10.79 -9.75 -38.29
CA ILE A 115 12.25 -9.87 -38.30
C ILE A 115 12.68 -11.32 -38.51
N ARG A 116 12.04 -12.30 -37.85
CA ARG A 116 12.29 -13.72 -38.10
C ARG A 116 12.07 -14.08 -39.57
N TYR A 117 10.98 -13.60 -40.17
CA TYR A 117 10.71 -13.78 -41.59
C TYR A 117 11.84 -13.18 -42.45
N LEU A 118 12.22 -11.93 -42.21
CA LEU A 118 13.30 -11.28 -42.97
C LEU A 118 14.68 -11.93 -42.79
N LEU A 119 14.96 -12.50 -41.61
CA LEU A 119 16.17 -13.29 -41.38
C LEU A 119 16.14 -14.62 -42.13
N ALA A 120 14.99 -15.29 -42.17
CA ALA A 120 14.77 -16.54 -42.91
C ALA A 120 14.85 -16.36 -44.44
N LEU A 121 14.66 -15.15 -44.96
CA LEU A 121 14.81 -14.86 -46.40
C LEU A 121 16.27 -14.89 -46.89
N ARG A 122 17.28 -14.89 -46.02
CA ARG A 122 18.70 -14.79 -46.42
C ARG A 122 19.38 -16.16 -46.59
N PRO A 123 20.54 -16.21 -47.28
CA PRO A 123 20.71 -16.13 -48.74
C PRO A 123 20.20 -17.37 -49.50
N ASN A 124 19.64 -18.38 -48.82
CA ASN A 124 19.26 -19.67 -49.43
C ASN A 124 17.81 -19.73 -49.92
N ARG A 125 17.12 -18.58 -49.97
CA ARG A 125 15.72 -18.46 -50.40
C ARG A 125 15.62 -17.54 -51.63
N PRO A 126 14.70 -17.86 -52.57
CA PRO A 126 14.62 -17.18 -53.85
C PRO A 126 14.35 -15.68 -53.73
N ILE A 127 13.46 -15.27 -52.82
CA ILE A 127 13.09 -13.87 -52.61
C ILE A 127 14.27 -13.04 -52.09
N GLY A 128 15.07 -13.58 -51.17
CA GLY A 128 16.21 -12.82 -50.63
C GLY A 128 17.33 -12.66 -51.65
N SER A 129 17.51 -13.64 -52.54
CA SER A 129 18.44 -13.54 -53.67
C SER A 129 17.98 -12.48 -54.68
N LEU A 130 16.69 -12.49 -55.07
CA LEU A 130 16.11 -11.53 -56.02
C LEU A 130 16.00 -10.11 -55.46
N ALA A 131 15.64 -9.96 -54.18
CA ALA A 131 15.59 -8.64 -53.54
C ALA A 131 16.99 -8.02 -53.36
N GLY A 132 18.04 -8.86 -53.30
CA GLY A 132 19.40 -8.47 -52.97
C GLY A 132 19.66 -8.44 -51.46
N SER A 133 20.83 -8.97 -51.06
CA SER A 133 21.21 -9.10 -49.65
C SER A 133 21.23 -7.77 -48.89
N GLN A 134 21.58 -6.67 -49.55
CA GLN A 134 21.61 -5.33 -48.95
C GLN A 134 20.22 -4.79 -48.61
N THR A 135 19.23 -5.01 -49.48
CA THR A 135 17.87 -4.49 -49.25
C THR A 135 17.22 -5.22 -48.10
N VAL A 136 17.39 -6.54 -48.04
CA VAL A 136 16.94 -7.38 -46.92
C VAL A 136 17.65 -6.98 -45.63
N GLU A 137 18.97 -6.76 -45.65
CA GLU A 137 19.68 -6.28 -44.47
C GLU A 137 19.15 -4.92 -43.99
N ASN A 138 18.99 -3.94 -44.88
CA ASN A 138 18.45 -2.63 -44.53
C ASN A 138 17.03 -2.73 -43.94
N CYS A 139 16.15 -3.56 -44.52
CA CYS A 139 14.81 -3.79 -43.98
C CYS A 139 14.86 -4.42 -42.59
N THR A 140 15.79 -5.35 -42.35
CA THR A 140 15.95 -5.98 -41.03
C THR A 140 16.46 -5.00 -39.98
N MET A 141 17.35 -4.07 -40.36
CA MET A 141 17.85 -3.04 -39.45
C MET A 141 16.77 -2.03 -39.10
N MET A 142 15.94 -1.63 -40.08
CA MET A 142 14.79 -0.75 -39.83
C MET A 142 13.71 -1.41 -38.98
N ALA A 143 13.42 -2.69 -39.23
CA ALA A 143 12.51 -3.47 -38.38
C ALA A 143 13.06 -3.63 -36.95
N LEU A 144 14.38 -3.79 -36.79
CA LEU A 144 15.03 -3.81 -35.47
C LEU A 144 14.88 -2.46 -34.74
N LEU A 145 15.08 -1.35 -35.44
CA LEU A 145 14.85 -0.01 -34.88
C LEU A 145 13.38 0.19 -34.48
N ALA A 146 12.44 -0.28 -35.30
CA ALA A 146 11.01 -0.26 -34.97
C ALA A 146 10.69 -1.09 -33.72
N LEU A 147 11.27 -2.28 -33.60
CA LEU A 147 11.11 -3.14 -32.41
C LEU A 147 11.69 -2.46 -31.15
N ALA A 148 12.85 -1.82 -31.28
CA ALA A 148 13.48 -1.08 -30.18
C ALA A 148 12.70 0.18 -29.80
N LEU A 149 12.04 0.85 -30.75
CA LEU A 149 11.13 1.96 -30.48
C LEU A 149 9.93 1.52 -29.63
N VAL A 150 9.30 0.38 -29.95
CA VAL A 150 8.14 -0.11 -29.18
C VAL A 150 8.54 -0.40 -27.73
N GLN A 151 9.72 -1.02 -27.53
CA GLN A 151 10.25 -1.42 -26.23
C GLN A 151 11.23 -0.39 -25.64
N ALA A 152 11.13 0.87 -26.07
CA ALA A 152 12.09 1.91 -25.69
C ALA A 152 12.13 2.14 -24.17
N GLY A 153 13.33 2.06 -23.59
CA GLY A 153 13.58 2.22 -22.15
C GLY A 153 13.34 0.99 -21.27
N ASN A 154 12.59 -0.03 -21.72
CA ASN A 154 12.20 -1.17 -20.89
C ASN A 154 13.33 -2.22 -20.70
N GLY A 155 14.32 -2.27 -21.60
CA GLY A 155 15.42 -3.25 -21.44
C GLY A 155 15.04 -4.71 -21.74
N SER A 156 14.05 -4.97 -22.60
CA SER A 156 13.57 -6.33 -22.89
C SER A 156 14.68 -7.30 -23.31
N MET A 157 14.84 -8.39 -22.54
CA MET A 157 15.86 -9.42 -22.79
C MET A 157 15.71 -10.09 -24.16
N ARG A 158 14.47 -10.27 -24.65
CA ARG A 158 14.18 -10.88 -25.95
C ARG A 158 14.75 -10.04 -27.09
N VAL A 159 14.61 -8.72 -27.02
CA VAL A 159 15.16 -7.78 -28.00
C VAL A 159 16.69 -7.71 -27.87
N LEU A 160 17.22 -7.70 -26.65
CA LEU A 160 18.67 -7.68 -26.42
C LEU A 160 19.39 -8.91 -27.01
N ARG A 161 18.81 -10.11 -26.86
CA ARG A 161 19.34 -11.35 -27.48
C ARG A 161 19.39 -11.23 -29.00
N LEU A 162 18.35 -10.66 -29.61
CA LEU A 162 18.29 -10.40 -31.05
C LEU A 162 19.38 -9.41 -31.49
N ILE A 163 19.53 -8.28 -30.78
CA ILE A 163 20.58 -7.29 -31.03
C ILE A 163 21.97 -7.92 -30.95
N ARG A 164 22.22 -8.74 -29.91
CA ARG A 164 23.51 -9.43 -29.72
C ARG A 164 23.81 -10.39 -30.87
N MET A 165 22.81 -11.13 -31.35
CA MET A 165 22.94 -12.00 -32.53
C MET A 165 23.23 -11.20 -33.80
N LEU A 166 22.54 -10.07 -34.02
CA LEU A 166 22.77 -9.25 -35.22
C LEU A 166 24.16 -8.60 -35.21
N ARG A 167 24.66 -8.22 -34.02
CA ARG A 167 25.99 -7.63 -33.80
C ARG A 167 27.13 -8.60 -34.10
N SER A 168 26.98 -9.90 -33.85
CA SER A 168 28.07 -10.87 -34.06
C SER A 168 28.40 -11.13 -35.54
N ARG A 169 27.61 -10.57 -36.48
CA ARG A 169 27.73 -10.80 -37.93
C ARG A 169 28.77 -9.88 -38.59
N VAL A 170 29.94 -9.77 -38.00
CA VAL A 170 31.06 -8.98 -38.53
C VAL A 170 31.68 -9.69 -39.74
N GLY A 171 32.13 -8.91 -40.73
CA GLY A 171 32.87 -9.44 -41.90
C GLY A 171 32.01 -9.97 -43.07
N ARG A 172 30.69 -9.77 -43.04
CA ARG A 172 29.82 -10.13 -44.17
C ARG A 172 29.72 -8.97 -45.17
N SER A 173 29.85 -9.26 -46.46
CA SER A 173 29.88 -8.24 -47.54
C SER A 173 28.65 -7.31 -47.60
N TYR A 174 27.47 -7.80 -47.19
CA TYR A 174 26.23 -7.00 -47.16
C TYR A 174 25.99 -6.26 -45.83
N VAL A 175 26.85 -6.46 -44.82
CA VAL A 175 26.75 -5.76 -43.54
C VAL A 175 27.65 -4.53 -43.62
N THR A 176 27.03 -3.36 -43.64
CA THR A 176 27.70 -2.06 -43.82
C THR A 176 27.90 -1.34 -42.49
N TYR A 177 28.64 -0.23 -42.49
CA TYR A 177 28.78 0.62 -41.29
C TYR A 177 27.40 1.03 -40.73
N GLY A 178 26.48 1.43 -41.59
CA GLY A 178 25.13 1.82 -41.21
C GLY A 178 24.31 0.71 -40.57
N SER A 179 24.57 -0.56 -40.92
CA SER A 179 23.95 -1.70 -40.23
C SER A 179 24.36 -1.75 -38.76
N PHE A 180 25.65 -1.57 -38.46
CA PHE A 180 26.13 -1.51 -37.07
C PHE A 180 25.63 -0.28 -36.33
N MET A 181 25.58 0.88 -37.01
CA MET A 181 24.99 2.09 -36.47
C MET A 181 23.53 1.85 -36.04
N ALA A 182 22.71 1.21 -36.87
CA ALA A 182 21.33 0.88 -36.54
C ALA A 182 21.22 -0.12 -35.38
N ILE A 183 22.08 -1.15 -35.33
CA ILE A 183 22.11 -2.12 -34.22
C ILE A 183 22.43 -1.42 -32.90
N HIS A 184 23.39 -0.50 -32.88
CA HIS A 184 23.78 0.21 -31.66
C HIS A 184 22.78 1.31 -31.28
N MET A 185 22.14 1.93 -32.26
CA MET A 185 21.02 2.83 -32.02
C MET A 185 19.84 2.08 -31.42
N ALA A 186 19.50 0.89 -31.94
CA ALA A 186 18.46 0.03 -31.34
C ALA A 186 18.82 -0.38 -29.89
N LEU A 187 20.08 -0.68 -29.61
CA LEU A 187 20.57 -0.96 -28.25
C LEU A 187 20.40 0.27 -27.34
N GLY A 188 20.77 1.45 -27.83
CA GLY A 188 20.59 2.71 -27.10
C GLY A 188 19.13 3.03 -26.82
N LEU A 189 18.24 2.82 -27.81
CA LEU A 189 16.79 3.00 -27.65
C LEU A 189 16.20 2.04 -26.60
N LEU A 190 16.71 0.81 -26.53
CA LEU A 190 16.27 -0.18 -25.54
C LEU A 190 16.61 0.23 -24.09
N PHE A 191 17.74 0.91 -23.89
CA PHE A 191 18.25 1.34 -22.58
C PHE A 191 18.38 2.88 -22.47
N LEU A 192 17.37 3.61 -22.93
CA LEU A 192 17.38 5.08 -22.95
C LEU A 192 17.61 5.67 -21.55
N GLY A 193 18.72 6.42 -21.44
CA GLY A 193 19.22 6.97 -20.17
C GLY A 193 19.23 5.96 -19.03
N GLY A 194 19.66 4.72 -19.29
CA GLY A 194 19.72 3.64 -18.31
C GLY A 194 18.36 3.07 -17.91
N GLY A 195 17.32 3.29 -18.71
CA GLY A 195 15.94 2.88 -18.41
C GLY A 195 15.12 3.95 -17.67
N ARG A 196 15.64 5.17 -17.53
CA ARG A 196 14.90 6.30 -16.94
C ARG A 196 13.92 6.94 -17.94
N TYR A 197 14.32 6.97 -19.20
CA TYR A 197 13.60 7.68 -20.25
C TYR A 197 12.90 6.70 -21.18
N SER A 198 11.81 7.15 -21.76
CA SER A 198 11.22 6.51 -22.93
C SER A 198 10.77 7.59 -23.91
N ILE A 199 10.10 7.20 -24.98
CA ILE A 199 9.87 8.04 -26.16
C ILE A 199 8.43 8.52 -26.17
N SER A 200 8.18 9.79 -26.42
CA SER A 200 6.81 10.28 -26.59
C SER A 200 6.32 10.28 -28.02
N ARG A 201 5.00 10.29 -28.17
CA ARG A 201 4.29 10.31 -29.45
C ARG A 201 3.67 11.67 -29.73
N SER A 202 4.21 12.74 -29.14
CA SER A 202 3.85 14.09 -29.53
C SER A 202 4.20 14.32 -31.02
N PRO A 203 3.50 15.19 -31.76
CA PRO A 203 3.81 15.44 -33.17
C PRO A 203 5.27 15.89 -33.39
N ILE A 204 5.81 16.65 -32.44
CA ILE A 204 7.21 17.11 -32.45
C ILE A 204 8.16 15.94 -32.23
N ALA A 205 7.86 15.06 -31.28
CA ALA A 205 8.65 13.85 -31.02
C ALA A 205 8.65 12.91 -32.23
N ILE A 206 7.50 12.67 -32.85
CA ILE A 206 7.39 11.85 -34.06
C ILE A 206 8.19 12.47 -35.21
N ALA A 207 8.10 13.79 -35.43
CA ALA A 207 8.90 14.48 -36.44
C ALA A 207 10.41 14.30 -36.20
N ALA A 208 10.86 14.45 -34.95
CA ALA A 208 12.25 14.24 -34.57
C ALA A 208 12.70 12.78 -34.79
N LEU A 209 11.85 11.80 -34.47
CA LEU A 209 12.12 10.38 -34.69
C LEU A 209 12.18 10.03 -36.18
N VAL A 210 11.30 10.58 -37.02
CA VAL A 210 11.33 10.35 -38.48
C VAL A 210 12.64 10.88 -39.07
N ILE A 211 13.12 12.03 -38.60
CA ILE A 211 14.43 12.57 -38.99
C ILE A 211 15.56 11.66 -38.49
N ALA A 212 15.57 11.31 -37.21
CA ALA A 212 16.62 10.49 -36.60
C ALA A 212 16.67 9.05 -37.15
N LEU A 213 15.52 8.48 -37.52
CA LEU A 213 15.37 7.10 -37.99
C LEU A 213 15.13 7.03 -39.49
N PHE A 214 15.61 8.04 -40.23
CA PHE A 214 15.49 8.07 -41.68
C PHE A 214 15.94 6.75 -42.34
N PRO A 215 15.11 6.09 -43.17
CA PRO A 215 15.26 4.71 -43.64
C PRO A 215 16.29 4.51 -44.77
N LYS A 216 17.42 5.23 -44.69
CA LYS A 216 18.63 5.03 -45.49
C LYS A 216 19.85 5.13 -44.59
N LEU A 217 20.50 3.98 -44.39
CA LEU A 217 21.68 3.85 -43.55
C LEU A 217 22.96 4.16 -44.35
N PRO A 218 23.98 4.77 -43.73
CA PRO A 218 25.25 5.11 -44.38
C PRO A 218 26.05 3.85 -44.73
N THR A 219 26.77 3.88 -45.85
CA THR A 219 27.56 2.71 -46.30
C THR A 219 28.89 2.61 -45.53
N TYR A 220 29.54 3.75 -45.34
CA TYR A 220 30.80 3.93 -44.63
C TYR A 220 30.68 5.08 -43.61
N SER A 221 31.65 5.23 -42.72
CA SER A 221 31.60 6.20 -41.61
C SER A 221 31.42 7.65 -42.07
N ASN A 222 32.05 8.06 -43.16
CA ASN A 222 31.95 9.43 -43.68
C ASN A 222 30.82 9.64 -44.70
N ASP A 223 29.93 8.66 -44.88
CA ASP A 223 28.84 8.74 -45.86
C ASP A 223 27.70 9.61 -45.34
N ASN A 224 27.56 10.80 -45.93
CA ASN A 224 26.49 11.75 -45.66
C ASN A 224 25.64 12.06 -46.91
N ARG A 225 25.72 11.23 -47.96
CA ARG A 225 25.14 11.53 -49.28
C ARG A 225 23.61 11.64 -49.26
N TYR A 226 22.94 10.76 -48.51
CA TYR A 226 21.48 10.67 -48.46
C TYR A 226 20.87 11.22 -47.16
N HIS A 227 21.65 11.26 -46.09
CA HIS A 227 21.21 11.71 -44.79
C HIS A 227 22.43 12.14 -43.97
N LEU A 228 22.34 13.33 -43.37
CA LEU A 228 23.38 13.84 -42.49
C LEU A 228 23.40 13.06 -41.18
N GLN A 229 24.52 12.43 -40.85
CA GLN A 229 24.63 11.57 -39.67
C GLN A 229 24.37 12.29 -38.35
N ALA A 230 24.66 13.59 -38.24
CA ALA A 230 24.37 14.37 -37.03
C ALA A 230 22.87 14.38 -36.68
N LEU A 231 21.98 14.33 -37.68
CA LEU A 231 20.53 14.32 -37.49
C LEU A 231 20.04 13.03 -36.81
N ARG A 232 20.87 11.97 -36.78
CA ARG A 232 20.58 10.74 -36.04
C ARG A 232 20.44 10.97 -34.54
N HIS A 233 21.00 12.06 -33.99
CA HIS A 233 20.90 12.39 -32.56
C HIS A 233 19.63 13.17 -32.20
N LEU A 234 18.79 13.54 -33.17
CA LEU A 234 17.54 14.28 -32.91
C LEU A 234 16.50 13.47 -32.12
N TYR A 235 16.67 12.15 -31.98
CA TYR A 235 15.79 11.34 -31.12
C TYR A 235 15.77 11.84 -29.67
N VAL A 236 16.79 12.59 -29.23
CA VAL A 236 16.86 13.20 -27.89
C VAL A 236 15.68 14.12 -27.61
N LEU A 237 15.16 14.82 -28.64
CA LEU A 237 14.00 15.71 -28.50
C LEU A 237 12.68 14.96 -28.26
N ALA A 238 12.66 13.66 -28.55
CA ALA A 238 11.50 12.80 -28.33
C ALA A 238 11.54 12.10 -26.95
N LEU A 239 12.56 12.35 -26.12
CA LEU A 239 12.74 11.67 -24.84
C LEU A 239 11.93 12.33 -23.73
N GLU A 240 11.27 11.50 -22.94
CA GLU A 240 10.54 11.90 -21.75
C GLU A 240 10.89 11.00 -20.56
N PRO A 241 11.12 11.56 -19.36
CA PRO A 241 11.34 10.76 -18.16
C PRO A 241 10.01 10.13 -17.72
N ARG A 242 9.94 8.80 -17.74
CA ARG A 242 8.72 8.05 -17.42
C ARG A 242 8.91 6.97 -16.35
N LEU A 243 10.14 6.79 -15.88
CA LEU A 243 10.44 5.83 -14.82
C LEU A 243 9.91 6.33 -13.47
N LEU A 244 9.00 5.57 -12.89
CA LEU A 244 8.52 5.77 -11.55
C LEU A 244 9.29 4.87 -10.58
N VAL A 245 9.99 5.49 -9.64
CA VAL A 245 10.75 4.80 -8.58
C VAL A 245 10.18 5.21 -7.22
N PRO A 246 9.54 4.31 -6.46
CA PRO A 246 9.13 4.64 -5.11
C PRO A 246 10.32 4.51 -4.17
N ARG A 247 10.42 5.46 -3.24
CA ARG A 247 11.49 5.53 -2.24
C ARG A 247 10.88 5.62 -0.85
N ASN A 248 11.32 4.75 0.05
CA ASN A 248 10.87 4.76 1.43
C ASN A 248 11.28 6.07 2.11
N MET A 249 10.32 6.76 2.73
CA MET A 249 10.59 8.00 3.47
C MET A 249 11.47 7.82 4.70
N LYS A 250 11.41 6.67 5.38
CA LYS A 250 12.20 6.42 6.60
C LYS A 250 13.67 6.13 6.27
N ASN A 251 13.91 5.17 5.36
CA ASN A 251 15.25 4.65 5.09
C ASN A 251 15.90 5.27 3.85
N TRP A 252 15.15 6.01 3.04
CA TRP A 252 15.61 6.54 1.76
C TRP A 252 16.15 5.46 0.82
N THR A 253 15.65 4.23 0.90
CA THR A 253 15.94 3.13 -0.02
C THR A 253 14.87 3.06 -1.11
N ILE A 254 15.25 2.55 -2.28
CA ILE A 254 14.29 2.22 -3.34
C ILE A 254 13.48 1.03 -2.85
N CYS A 255 12.17 1.06 -3.08
CA CYS A 255 11.28 -0.04 -2.71
C CYS A 255 10.51 -0.54 -3.92
N GLN A 256 9.90 -1.72 -3.76
CA GLN A 256 8.89 -2.20 -4.69
C GLN A 256 7.51 -1.91 -4.13
N CYS A 257 6.63 -1.38 -4.99
CA CYS A 257 5.25 -1.08 -4.62
C CYS A 257 4.30 -1.48 -5.74
N ASP A 258 3.11 -1.93 -5.38
CA ASP A 258 2.05 -2.18 -6.35
C ASP A 258 1.35 -0.87 -6.75
N ILE A 259 1.05 -0.75 -8.05
CA ILE A 259 0.49 0.44 -8.69
C ILE A 259 -0.72 0.02 -9.51
N GLU A 260 -1.75 0.83 -9.42
CA GLU A 260 -2.95 0.73 -10.23
C GLU A 260 -3.10 1.98 -11.08
N TYR A 261 -3.32 1.82 -12.38
CA TYR A 261 -3.61 2.95 -13.27
C TYR A 261 -4.73 2.61 -14.24
N VAL A 262 -5.38 3.66 -14.75
CA VAL A 262 -6.50 3.55 -15.69
C VAL A 262 -6.20 4.40 -16.92
N MET A 263 -6.39 3.80 -18.10
CA MET A 263 -6.20 4.45 -19.39
C MET A 263 -7.48 5.16 -19.85
N LYS A 264 -7.36 6.25 -20.60
CA LYS A 264 -8.53 6.99 -21.14
C LYS A 264 -9.33 6.15 -22.14
N ASP A 265 -8.65 5.33 -22.95
CA ASP A 265 -9.29 4.46 -23.94
C ASP A 265 -10.14 3.35 -23.29
N ARG A 266 -9.83 2.99 -22.03
CA ARG A 266 -10.47 1.90 -21.29
C ARG A 266 -10.73 2.32 -19.84
N PRO A 267 -11.73 3.18 -19.58
CA PRO A 267 -11.94 3.78 -18.26
C PRO A 267 -12.36 2.76 -17.19
N ASN A 268 -12.92 1.61 -17.60
CA ASN A 268 -13.42 0.58 -16.68
C ASN A 268 -12.38 -0.50 -16.34
N GLU A 269 -11.21 -0.51 -17.01
CA GLU A 269 -10.16 -1.50 -16.80
C GLU A 269 -9.06 -0.91 -15.89
N VAL A 270 -8.87 -1.51 -14.71
CA VAL A 270 -7.78 -1.15 -13.80
C VAL A 270 -6.59 -2.05 -14.09
N ILE A 271 -5.50 -1.45 -14.58
CA ILE A 271 -4.27 -2.18 -14.89
C ILE A 271 -3.36 -2.12 -13.67
N ARG A 272 -2.90 -3.30 -13.24
CA ARG A 272 -1.97 -3.46 -12.11
C ARG A 272 -0.55 -3.65 -12.62
N ALA A 273 0.38 -2.89 -12.06
CA ALA A 273 1.81 -2.99 -12.33
C ALA A 273 2.60 -2.85 -11.03
N ARG A 274 3.86 -3.27 -11.05
CA ARG A 274 4.75 -3.17 -9.89
C ARG A 274 5.88 -2.20 -10.19
N ALA A 275 6.06 -1.21 -9.32
CA ALA A 275 7.18 -0.30 -9.38
C ALA A 275 8.46 -0.95 -8.81
N PRO A 276 9.66 -0.56 -9.29
CA PRO A 276 9.94 0.47 -10.30
C PRO A 276 9.40 0.14 -11.70
N PHE A 277 8.68 1.07 -12.32
CA PHE A 277 7.91 0.82 -13.55
C PHE A 277 7.98 2.00 -14.52
N MET A 278 8.00 1.70 -15.82
CA MET A 278 7.92 2.71 -16.88
C MET A 278 6.47 3.06 -17.15
N LEU A 279 6.07 4.28 -16.81
CA LEU A 279 4.71 4.74 -17.00
C LEU A 279 4.39 4.92 -18.51
N PRO A 280 3.13 4.67 -18.90
CA PRO A 280 2.57 5.18 -20.15
C PRO A 280 2.67 6.71 -20.22
N GLU A 281 2.38 7.28 -21.39
CA GLU A 281 2.26 8.73 -21.54
C GLU A 281 1.19 9.29 -20.58
N LEU A 282 1.53 10.35 -19.83
CA LEU A 282 0.64 10.93 -18.82
C LEU A 282 -0.71 11.37 -19.43
N ASP A 283 -0.68 11.89 -20.66
CA ASP A 283 -1.88 12.34 -21.37
C ASP A 283 -2.85 11.20 -21.73
N THR A 284 -2.37 9.97 -21.80
CA THR A 284 -3.19 8.78 -22.10
C THR A 284 -3.83 8.17 -20.85
N MET A 285 -3.36 8.56 -19.67
CA MET A 285 -3.86 8.06 -18.39
C MET A 285 -4.94 8.98 -17.80
N LEU A 286 -5.90 8.37 -17.10
CA LEU A 286 -6.96 9.08 -16.38
C LEU A 286 -6.59 9.27 -14.90
N LYS A 287 -6.14 8.20 -14.25
CA LYS A 287 -5.70 8.19 -12.86
C LYS A 287 -4.61 7.17 -12.63
N MET A 288 -3.75 7.44 -11.67
CA MET A 288 -2.73 6.52 -11.17
C MET A 288 -2.76 6.52 -9.64
N CYS A 289 -2.70 5.34 -9.03
CA CYS A 289 -2.67 5.15 -7.59
C CYS A 289 -1.55 4.19 -7.22
N ILE A 290 -0.75 4.53 -6.23
CA ILE A 290 0.13 3.57 -5.56
C ILE A 290 -0.74 2.85 -4.54
N VAL A 291 -1.09 1.60 -4.81
CA VAL A 291 -1.99 0.78 -4.00
C VAL A 291 -1.20 -0.42 -3.53
N ASP A 292 -0.53 -0.26 -2.40
CA ASP A 292 0.17 -1.34 -1.74
C ASP A 292 -0.39 -1.50 -0.33
N GLN A 293 -0.37 -2.73 0.19
CA GLN A 293 -0.75 -3.01 1.56
C GLN A 293 0.30 -2.44 2.52
N SER A 294 1.58 -2.50 2.15
CA SER A 294 2.70 -2.10 3.00
C SER A 294 2.94 -0.60 3.06
N PHE A 295 2.28 0.17 2.20
CA PHE A 295 2.50 1.59 2.06
C PHE A 295 1.19 2.38 2.10
N TRP A 296 1.30 3.67 2.39
CA TRP A 296 0.17 4.60 2.29
C TRP A 296 -0.16 4.90 0.82
N HIS A 297 -1.46 4.98 0.52
CA HIS A 297 -1.93 5.18 -0.84
C HIS A 297 -1.63 6.61 -1.31
N VAL A 298 -1.02 6.72 -2.49
CA VAL A 298 -0.77 8.00 -3.16
C VAL A 298 -1.56 8.01 -4.46
N ARG A 299 -2.46 8.99 -4.65
CA ARG A 299 -3.31 9.11 -5.83
C ARG A 299 -2.90 10.33 -6.65
N PHE A 300 -2.68 10.11 -7.93
CA PHE A 300 -2.50 11.14 -8.95
C PHE A 300 -3.72 11.14 -9.89
N THR A 301 -4.34 12.29 -10.02
CA THR A 301 -5.45 12.61 -10.95
C THR A 301 -4.99 13.61 -12.02
N THR A 302 -5.90 13.96 -12.93
CA THR A 302 -5.66 14.92 -14.02
C THR A 302 -5.13 16.28 -13.56
N GLU A 303 -5.57 16.76 -12.40
CA GLU A 303 -5.14 18.03 -11.82
C GLU A 303 -3.69 17.96 -11.30
N SER A 304 -3.24 16.78 -10.87
CA SER A 304 -1.92 16.56 -10.27
C SER A 304 -0.85 16.08 -11.27
N TRP A 305 -1.19 15.90 -12.55
CA TRP A 305 -0.21 15.53 -13.58
C TRP A 305 0.98 16.49 -13.72
N PRO A 306 0.85 17.83 -13.68
CA PRO A 306 2.02 18.70 -13.74
C PRO A 306 2.99 18.45 -12.58
N LEU A 307 2.46 18.22 -11.37
CA LEU A 307 3.27 17.85 -10.21
C LEU A 307 4.02 16.53 -10.44
N LEU A 308 3.34 15.51 -10.97
CA LEU A 308 4.00 14.23 -11.29
C LEU A 308 5.06 14.40 -12.39
N ALA A 309 4.79 15.19 -13.42
CA ALA A 309 5.75 15.47 -14.49
C ALA A 309 7.00 16.17 -13.94
N ASP A 310 6.84 17.12 -13.02
CA ASP A 310 7.97 17.79 -12.36
C ASP A 310 8.74 16.84 -11.45
N ILE A 311 8.05 15.95 -10.73
CA ILE A 311 8.70 14.90 -9.93
C ILE A 311 9.55 13.99 -10.82
N LEU A 312 9.01 13.54 -11.96
CA LEU A 312 9.73 12.67 -12.90
C LEU A 312 10.93 13.38 -13.55
N ARG A 313 10.81 14.68 -13.84
CA ARG A 313 11.90 15.51 -14.40
C ARG A 313 13.00 15.76 -13.37
N CYS A 314 12.66 16.27 -12.19
CA CYS A 314 13.63 16.78 -11.22
C CYS A 314 14.21 15.69 -10.31
N CYS A 315 13.34 14.87 -9.70
CA CYS A 315 13.75 13.92 -8.65
C CYS A 315 13.86 12.50 -9.19
N GLY A 316 12.93 12.09 -10.04
CA GLY A 316 12.80 10.72 -10.56
C GLY A 316 12.45 9.67 -9.51
N TYR A 317 11.94 10.08 -8.36
CA TYR A 317 11.40 9.16 -7.36
C TYR A 317 10.20 9.77 -6.63
N VAL A 318 9.24 8.92 -6.26
CA VAL A 318 8.09 9.27 -5.44
C VAL A 318 8.36 8.78 -4.02
N LYS A 319 8.17 9.67 -3.05
CA LYS A 319 8.31 9.32 -1.64
C LYS A 319 7.07 8.58 -1.19
N VAL A 320 7.27 7.41 -0.60
CA VAL A 320 6.18 6.57 -0.09
C VAL A 320 6.42 6.30 1.38
N LEU A 321 5.38 6.49 2.18
CA LEU A 321 5.41 6.24 3.62
C LEU A 321 5.01 4.78 3.87
N PRO A 322 5.85 3.96 4.53
CA PRO A 322 5.47 2.61 4.93
C PRO A 322 4.42 2.66 6.04
N ARG A 323 3.47 1.72 5.99
CA ARG A 323 2.54 1.47 7.09
C ARG A 323 3.24 0.72 8.20
N VAL A 324 2.94 1.05 9.45
CA VAL A 324 3.41 0.29 10.61
C VAL A 324 2.74 -1.09 10.61
N GLY A 325 3.46 -2.12 11.08
CA GLY A 325 2.95 -3.49 11.17
C GLY A 325 2.99 -4.31 9.87
N LYS A 326 3.31 -3.69 8.73
CA LYS A 326 3.40 -4.38 7.44
C LYS A 326 4.82 -4.31 6.87
N PHE A 327 5.28 -5.43 6.32
CA PHE A 327 6.65 -5.54 5.79
C PHE A 327 6.72 -5.06 4.35
N SER A 328 7.80 -4.35 4.01
CA SER A 328 8.12 -4.02 2.64
C SER A 328 8.48 -5.29 1.85
N TYR A 329 8.26 -5.30 0.53
CA TYR A 329 8.56 -6.47 -0.31
C TYR A 329 10.01 -6.95 -0.17
N ASP A 330 10.96 -6.04 -0.01
CA ASP A 330 12.39 -6.34 0.09
C ASP A 330 12.74 -7.06 1.41
N ASP A 331 11.98 -6.79 2.48
CA ASP A 331 12.13 -7.42 3.80
C ASP A 331 11.25 -8.69 3.96
N SER A 332 10.35 -8.94 2.99
CA SER A 332 9.15 -9.77 3.18
C SER A 332 9.31 -11.26 2.89
N TYR A 333 10.34 -11.72 2.15
CA TYR A 333 10.29 -13.07 1.59
C TYR A 333 10.23 -14.18 2.68
N ASP A 334 10.90 -13.96 3.82
CA ASP A 334 10.86 -14.85 4.98
C ASP A 334 9.94 -14.33 6.10
N SER A 335 9.90 -13.02 6.34
CA SER A 335 9.20 -12.43 7.49
C SER A 335 7.68 -12.40 7.30
N SER A 336 7.19 -12.02 6.12
CA SER A 336 5.76 -11.85 5.87
C SER A 336 5.00 -13.18 5.72
N ARG A 337 5.61 -14.19 5.09
CA ARG A 337 5.04 -15.55 4.99
C ARG A 337 4.95 -16.21 6.36
N HIS A 338 5.94 -15.98 7.21
CA HIS A 338 5.95 -16.51 8.56
C HIS A 338 4.95 -15.78 9.47
N VAL A 339 4.77 -14.46 9.31
CA VAL A 339 3.74 -13.71 10.07
C VAL A 339 2.33 -14.06 9.57
N SER A 340 2.13 -14.13 8.25
CA SER A 340 0.83 -14.54 7.66
C SER A 340 0.48 -16.00 7.94
N SER A 341 1.45 -16.93 7.95
CA SER A 341 1.21 -18.32 8.37
C SER A 341 0.93 -18.41 9.88
N LEU A 342 1.59 -17.59 10.70
CA LEU A 342 1.27 -17.50 12.13
C LEU A 342 -0.10 -16.87 12.39
N LEU A 343 -0.59 -16.00 11.51
CA LEU A 343 -1.93 -15.40 11.61
C LEU A 343 -3.04 -16.29 11.04
N SER A 344 -2.79 -17.02 9.95
CA SER A 344 -3.80 -17.81 9.24
C SER A 344 -4.22 -19.09 9.97
N HIS A 345 -3.46 -19.52 10.98
CA HIS A 345 -3.64 -20.84 11.60
C HIS A 345 -4.37 -20.88 12.96
N HIS A 346 -4.83 -19.77 13.56
CA HIS A 346 -5.24 -19.83 14.99
C HIS A 346 -6.60 -19.22 15.37
N CYS A 347 -7.31 -19.98 16.23
CA CYS A 347 -8.37 -19.49 17.11
C CYS A 347 -7.86 -18.36 18.01
N ALA A 348 -8.75 -17.43 18.39
CA ALA A 348 -8.44 -16.22 19.17
C ALA A 348 -7.63 -16.43 20.48
N HIS A 349 -7.59 -17.65 21.02
CA HIS A 349 -6.97 -17.98 22.30
C HIS A 349 -5.45 -18.23 22.24
N ASP A 350 -4.89 -18.63 21.08
CA ASP A 350 -3.46 -18.96 20.95
C ASP A 350 -2.61 -17.85 20.30
N ARG A 351 -3.22 -16.70 19.99
CA ARG A 351 -2.51 -15.51 19.48
C ARG A 351 -1.54 -14.96 20.52
N TRP A 352 -1.99 -14.83 21.76
CA TRP A 352 -1.27 -14.17 22.87
C TRP A 352 0.07 -14.82 23.22
N LYS A 353 0.17 -16.15 23.12
CA LYS A 353 1.40 -16.90 23.43
C LYS A 353 2.54 -16.61 22.46
N ARG A 354 2.26 -16.13 21.25
CA ARG A 354 3.27 -15.90 20.19
C ARG A 354 3.52 -14.43 19.88
N VAL A 355 2.82 -13.53 20.56
CA VAL A 355 2.99 -12.07 20.42
C VAL A 355 4.43 -11.59 20.66
N PRO A 356 5.18 -12.04 21.69
CA PRO A 356 6.55 -11.58 21.91
C PRO A 356 7.48 -11.87 20.72
N ALA A 357 7.45 -13.09 20.19
CA ALA A 357 8.28 -13.50 19.07
C ALA A 357 7.93 -12.76 17.76
N LEU A 358 6.67 -12.38 17.59
CA LEU A 358 6.19 -11.57 16.47
C LEU A 358 6.65 -10.11 16.59
N LEU A 359 6.60 -9.54 17.79
CA LEU A 359 7.03 -8.16 18.06
C LEU A 359 8.53 -7.96 17.83
N TYR A 360 9.38 -8.93 18.16
CA TYR A 360 10.83 -8.85 17.88
C TYR A 360 11.14 -8.70 16.38
N LYS A 361 10.26 -9.16 15.47
CA LYS A 361 10.44 -8.93 14.02
C LYS A 361 10.20 -7.47 13.61
N PHE A 362 9.49 -6.71 14.43
CA PHE A 362 9.26 -5.27 14.27
C PHE A 362 10.29 -4.42 15.04
N ALA A 363 11.32 -5.03 15.66
CA ALA A 363 12.35 -4.33 16.42
C ALA A 363 13.16 -3.31 15.60
N ASN A 364 13.13 -3.42 14.27
CA ASN A 364 13.77 -2.46 13.36
C ASN A 364 13.06 -1.10 13.33
N LEU A 365 11.81 -1.01 13.80
CA LEU A 365 11.11 0.26 13.93
C LEU A 365 11.58 0.97 15.20
N PRO A 366 12.12 2.21 15.13
CA PRO A 366 12.66 2.90 16.29
C PRO A 366 11.61 3.11 17.39
N GLU A 367 10.38 3.44 17.00
CA GLU A 367 9.21 3.63 17.88
C GLU A 367 8.89 2.35 18.67
N VAL A 368 8.95 1.19 18.02
CA VAL A 368 8.66 -0.11 18.63
C VAL A 368 9.87 -0.63 19.41
N SER A 369 11.10 -0.34 18.94
CA SER A 369 12.34 -0.78 19.57
C SER A 369 12.50 -0.23 20.99
N GLY A 370 12.07 1.02 21.24
CA GLY A 370 12.10 1.63 22.56
C GLY A 370 11.12 0.97 23.53
N LEU A 371 9.90 0.71 23.05
CA LEU A 371 8.86 -0.01 23.81
C LEU A 371 9.26 -1.46 24.08
N LEU A 372 9.81 -2.16 23.09
CA LEU A 372 10.31 -3.51 23.27
C LEU A 372 11.45 -3.56 24.27
N ARG A 373 12.39 -2.62 24.24
CA ARG A 373 13.49 -2.58 25.20
C ARG A 373 13.04 -2.26 26.64
N THR A 374 11.96 -1.50 26.79
CA THR A 374 11.43 -1.11 28.11
C THR A 374 10.53 -2.18 28.71
N TYR A 375 9.66 -2.80 27.90
CA TYR A 375 8.65 -3.76 28.38
C TYR A 375 9.02 -5.24 28.11
N LEU A 376 10.01 -5.50 27.26
CA LEU A 376 10.50 -6.83 26.85
C LEU A 376 12.05 -6.92 26.91
N PRO A 377 12.66 -6.83 28.12
CA PRO A 377 14.11 -6.83 28.27
C PRO A 377 14.78 -8.19 28.01
N SER A 378 14.05 -9.30 28.08
CA SER A 378 14.59 -10.68 28.00
C SER A 378 14.26 -11.37 26.67
N GLU A 379 15.20 -12.16 26.14
CA GLU A 379 15.03 -12.93 24.90
C GLU A 379 13.77 -13.83 24.90
N PRO A 380 13.12 -14.05 23.73
CA PRO A 380 11.80 -14.69 23.64
C PRO A 380 11.77 -16.15 24.14
N ALA A 381 12.91 -16.85 24.17
CA ALA A 381 12.99 -18.23 24.64
C ALA A 381 12.87 -18.35 26.17
N HIS A 382 13.35 -17.36 26.93
CA HIS A 382 13.32 -17.36 28.39
C HIS A 382 12.01 -16.81 28.96
N LEU A 383 11.35 -15.88 28.27
CA LEU A 383 10.05 -15.34 28.69
C LEU A 383 8.91 -16.34 28.52
N LEU A 384 8.92 -17.16 27.46
CA LEU A 384 7.93 -18.21 27.30
C LEU A 384 8.01 -19.24 28.44
N SER A 385 9.22 -19.63 28.87
CA SER A 385 9.40 -20.50 30.04
C SER A 385 9.06 -19.79 31.36
N GLU A 386 9.45 -18.53 31.56
CA GLU A 386 9.15 -17.77 32.80
C GLU A 386 7.66 -17.39 32.94
N LEU A 387 6.93 -17.23 31.84
CA LEU A 387 5.48 -16.93 31.84
C LEU A 387 4.61 -18.19 31.93
N LEU A 388 5.12 -19.36 31.50
CA LEU A 388 4.40 -20.65 31.54
C LEU A 388 4.73 -21.49 32.79
N GLU A 389 5.94 -21.38 33.36
CA GLU A 389 6.37 -22.15 34.53
C GLU A 389 6.41 -21.29 35.80
N PRO A 390 5.55 -21.54 36.81
CA PRO A 390 5.51 -20.76 38.04
C PRO A 390 6.66 -21.19 38.96
N ASP A 391 7.88 -20.70 38.71
CA ASP A 391 8.97 -20.97 39.64
C ASP A 391 8.77 -20.17 40.94
N ARG A 392 8.34 -20.90 41.98
CA ARG A 392 7.93 -20.44 43.31
C ARG A 392 9.06 -19.85 44.16
N ARG A 393 10.30 -19.70 43.65
CA ARG A 393 11.46 -19.56 44.54
C ARG A 393 12.21 -18.24 44.49
N THR A 394 12.20 -17.50 43.38
CA THR A 394 12.67 -16.11 43.33
C THR A 394 12.22 -15.50 42.01
N GLY A 395 11.18 -14.68 42.01
CA GLY A 395 10.80 -13.92 40.83
C GLY A 395 10.23 -12.56 41.22
N PRO A 396 10.21 -11.60 40.30
CA PRO A 396 9.69 -10.27 40.56
C PRO A 396 8.23 -10.37 41.05
N SER A 397 7.80 -9.35 41.81
CA SER A 397 6.47 -9.29 42.45
C SER A 397 5.36 -9.65 41.46
N TYR A 398 4.26 -10.22 41.96
CA TYR A 398 3.09 -10.59 41.15
C TYR A 398 2.64 -9.45 40.20
N GLU A 399 2.73 -8.21 40.66
CA GLU A 399 2.48 -6.98 39.88
C GLU A 399 3.42 -6.84 38.68
N ALA A 400 4.72 -7.06 38.85
CA ALA A 400 5.71 -6.94 37.78
C ALA A 400 5.54 -8.00 36.66
N ARG A 401 4.74 -9.06 36.90
CA ARG A 401 4.40 -10.08 35.89
C ARG A 401 3.11 -9.76 35.14
N MET A 402 2.18 -9.03 35.76
CA MET A 402 0.88 -8.68 35.14
C MET A 402 1.00 -7.54 34.12
N GLU A 403 1.85 -6.55 34.39
CA GLU A 403 2.09 -5.41 33.49
C GLU A 403 2.45 -5.82 32.04
N PRO A 404 3.45 -6.68 31.79
CA PRO A 404 3.79 -7.07 30.42
C PRO A 404 2.71 -7.94 29.75
N LEU A 405 1.97 -8.74 30.52
CA LEU A 405 0.93 -9.63 29.99
C LEU A 405 -0.29 -8.86 29.47
N LEU A 406 -0.63 -7.72 30.07
CA LEU A 406 -1.72 -6.85 29.62
C LEU A 406 -1.29 -5.95 28.46
N LEU A 407 -0.05 -5.45 28.50
CA LEU A 407 0.42 -4.44 27.55
C LEU A 407 0.81 -5.01 26.18
N LEU A 408 1.51 -6.15 26.13
CA LEU A 408 1.98 -6.76 24.88
C LEU A 408 0.86 -6.99 23.84
N PRO A 409 -0.29 -7.58 24.24
CA PRO A 409 -1.49 -7.66 23.42
C PRO A 409 -1.86 -6.36 22.72
N GLN A 410 -1.95 -5.27 23.49
CA GLN A 410 -2.40 -3.97 23.02
C GLN A 410 -1.34 -3.32 22.11
N VAL A 411 -0.05 -3.46 22.46
CA VAL A 411 1.06 -3.01 21.62
C VAL A 411 1.04 -3.72 20.27
N TYR A 412 0.79 -5.03 20.27
CA TYR A 412 0.71 -5.82 19.04
C TYR A 412 -0.42 -5.37 18.13
N GLU A 413 -1.64 -5.23 18.65
CA GLU A 413 -2.78 -4.78 17.84
C GLU A 413 -2.57 -3.35 17.31
N CYS A 414 -2.05 -2.43 18.14
CA CYS A 414 -1.73 -1.06 17.71
C CYS A 414 -0.70 -1.03 16.58
N ILE A 415 0.28 -1.94 16.58
CA ILE A 415 1.27 -2.07 15.51
C ILE A 415 0.63 -2.65 14.26
N MET A 416 -0.15 -3.73 14.38
CA MET A 416 -0.77 -4.41 13.23
C MET A 416 -1.78 -3.54 12.50
N GLN A 417 -2.47 -2.65 13.23
CA GLN A 417 -3.47 -1.73 12.68
C GLN A 417 -2.89 -0.39 12.22
N ASP A 418 -1.57 -0.16 12.35
CA ASP A 418 -0.93 1.11 12.03
C ASP A 418 -1.50 2.29 12.86
N ARG A 419 -1.85 2.04 14.13
CA ARG A 419 -2.47 2.99 15.07
C ARG A 419 -1.65 3.17 16.34
N LEU A 420 -0.38 3.54 16.21
CA LEU A 420 0.51 3.75 17.38
C LEU A 420 -0.02 4.82 18.36
N HIS A 421 -0.81 5.78 17.90
CA HIS A 421 -1.43 6.78 18.78
C HIS A 421 -2.38 6.16 19.82
N ALA A 422 -3.06 5.06 19.46
CA ALA A 422 -3.94 4.33 20.37
C ALA A 422 -3.19 3.72 21.56
N LEU A 423 -1.89 3.43 21.40
CA LEU A 423 -1.06 2.89 22.47
C LEU A 423 -0.97 3.83 23.67
N SER A 424 -0.90 5.14 23.44
CA SER A 424 -0.87 6.13 24.53
C SER A 424 -2.13 6.04 25.40
N ILE A 425 -3.29 5.90 24.76
CA ILE A 425 -4.59 5.74 25.43
C ILE A 425 -4.60 4.44 26.24
N PHE A 426 -4.14 3.33 25.66
CA PHE A 426 -4.08 2.05 26.37
C PHE A 426 -3.10 2.08 27.55
N LEU A 427 -1.95 2.74 27.40
CA LEU A 427 -0.98 2.94 28.49
C LEU A 427 -1.60 3.73 29.64
N ASP A 428 -2.33 4.80 29.35
CA ASP A 428 -3.01 5.61 30.37
C ASP A 428 -4.12 4.80 31.06
N LEU A 429 -4.93 4.04 30.32
CA LEU A 429 -5.97 3.16 30.89
C LEU A 429 -5.37 2.08 31.81
N ASN A 430 -4.29 1.43 31.39
CA ASN A 430 -3.62 0.43 32.23
C ASN A 430 -2.96 1.08 33.45
N LYS A 431 -2.39 2.28 33.29
CA LYS A 431 -1.83 3.05 34.41
C LYS A 431 -2.90 3.36 35.44
N ILE A 432 -4.10 3.76 35.00
CA ILE A 432 -5.23 3.99 35.92
C ILE A 432 -5.55 2.72 36.70
N LEU A 433 -5.59 1.55 36.03
CA LEU A 433 -5.83 0.26 36.67
C LEU A 433 -4.75 -0.11 37.71
N LEU A 434 -3.47 0.14 37.41
CA LEU A 434 -2.34 -0.17 38.31
C LEU A 434 -2.19 0.83 39.46
N ASP A 435 -2.55 2.10 39.23
CA ASP A 435 -2.45 3.19 40.22
C ASP A 435 -3.68 3.26 41.15
N LEU A 436 -4.72 2.42 40.97
CA LEU A 436 -5.93 2.40 41.81
C LEU A 436 -5.62 2.39 43.31
N ASP A 437 -4.65 1.57 43.73
CA ASP A 437 -4.27 1.40 45.15
C ASP A 437 -3.18 2.38 45.62
N ARG A 438 -2.49 3.05 44.69
CA ARG A 438 -1.25 3.80 44.97
C ARG A 438 -1.41 5.32 44.93
N LYS A 439 -2.30 5.84 44.07
CA LYS A 439 -2.51 7.28 43.89
C LYS A 439 -3.91 7.71 44.28
N VAL A 440 -4.00 8.93 44.78
CA VAL A 440 -5.20 9.49 45.44
C VAL A 440 -5.81 10.63 44.62
N GLU A 441 -5.25 10.94 43.45
CA GLU A 441 -5.66 12.06 42.58
C GLU A 441 -6.97 11.78 41.82
N THR A 442 -7.75 12.84 41.55
CA THR A 442 -9.06 12.77 40.89
C THR A 442 -9.02 12.85 39.37
N ASP A 443 -7.87 13.19 38.80
CA ASP A 443 -7.73 13.49 37.36
C ASP A 443 -8.02 12.26 36.49
N ASP A 444 -7.55 11.09 36.92
CA ASP A 444 -7.81 9.80 36.29
C ASP A 444 -9.31 9.49 36.18
N ALA A 445 -10.09 9.81 37.22
CA ALA A 445 -11.53 9.59 37.25
C ALA A 445 -12.26 10.53 36.28
N TRP A 446 -11.81 11.78 36.16
CA TRP A 446 -12.31 12.72 35.15
C TRP A 446 -11.99 12.26 33.74
N GLN A 447 -10.78 11.77 33.49
CA GLN A 447 -10.37 11.24 32.18
C GLN A 447 -11.21 10.03 31.78
N LEU A 448 -11.45 9.08 32.69
CA LEU A 448 -12.33 7.94 32.43
C LEU A 448 -13.76 8.37 32.13
N ARG A 449 -14.31 9.31 32.91
CA ARG A 449 -15.66 9.83 32.71
C ARG A 449 -15.80 10.54 31.36
N LEU A 450 -14.83 11.37 30.99
CA LEU A 450 -14.81 12.01 29.68
C LEU A 450 -14.71 10.97 28.56
N PHE A 451 -13.88 9.95 28.75
CA PHE A 451 -13.70 8.88 27.77
C PHE A 451 -14.97 8.05 27.55
N THR A 452 -15.67 7.65 28.62
CA THR A 452 -16.96 6.93 28.51
C THR A 452 -18.04 7.81 27.89
N ALA A 453 -18.11 9.09 28.26
CA ALA A 453 -19.05 10.04 27.65
C ALA A 453 -18.78 10.25 26.16
N MET A 454 -17.52 10.35 25.74
CA MET A 454 -17.13 10.43 24.33
C MET A 454 -17.54 9.17 23.56
N GLN A 455 -17.40 7.98 24.15
CA GLN A 455 -17.84 6.74 23.52
C GLN A 455 -19.36 6.71 23.30
N HIS A 456 -20.13 7.09 24.31
CA HIS A 456 -21.60 7.08 24.20
C HIS A 456 -22.14 8.12 23.22
N THR A 457 -21.44 9.26 23.03
CA THR A 457 -21.89 10.36 22.17
C THR A 457 -21.41 10.27 20.72
N LEU A 458 -20.17 9.85 20.45
CA LEU A 458 -19.58 9.86 19.11
C LEU A 458 -19.75 8.53 18.35
N MET A 459 -19.82 7.38 19.05
CA MET A 459 -19.78 6.06 18.41
C MET A 459 -21.05 5.60 17.65
N PRO A 460 -22.27 6.14 17.85
CA PRO A 460 -23.42 5.73 17.03
C PRO A 460 -23.43 6.32 15.61
N SER A 461 -22.59 7.33 15.33
CA SER A 461 -22.75 8.21 14.15
C SER A 461 -21.78 7.99 12.99
N LEU A 462 -20.80 7.08 13.13
CA LEU A 462 -19.82 6.77 12.09
C LEU A 462 -20.25 5.52 11.33
N ASP A 463 -20.48 5.67 10.02
CA ASP A 463 -20.88 4.58 9.11
C ASP A 463 -20.02 3.32 9.32
N PRO A 464 -20.62 2.12 9.48
CA PRO A 464 -19.88 0.87 9.68
C PRO A 464 -18.99 0.49 8.48
N THR A 465 -19.15 1.17 7.34
CA THR A 465 -18.37 0.97 6.11
C THR A 465 -17.25 2.01 5.91
N ALA A 466 -17.22 3.09 6.71
CA ALA A 466 -16.33 4.22 6.52
C ALA A 466 -15.42 4.44 7.73
N GLY A 467 -14.42 3.58 7.88
CA GLY A 467 -13.28 3.82 8.76
C GLY A 467 -13.16 2.79 9.87
N GLU A 468 -12.13 1.96 9.76
CA GLU A 468 -11.59 1.16 10.86
C GLU A 468 -11.48 2.04 12.12
N ARG A 469 -12.16 1.65 13.20
CA ARG A 469 -12.16 2.37 14.49
C ARG A 469 -10.71 2.52 14.99
N LEU A 470 -10.42 3.63 15.67
CA LEU A 470 -9.08 3.92 16.19
C LEU A 470 -8.63 2.87 17.24
N LEU A 471 -9.59 2.31 17.98
CA LEU A 471 -9.40 1.38 19.06
C LEU A 471 -10.21 0.11 18.76
N ASP A 472 -9.63 -1.04 19.03
CA ASP A 472 -10.36 -2.31 18.97
C ASP A 472 -11.39 -2.41 20.08
N ASP A 473 -12.65 -2.65 19.72
CA ASP A 473 -13.75 -2.71 20.68
C ASP A 473 -13.59 -3.87 21.68
N ASP A 474 -13.00 -5.00 21.27
CA ASP A 474 -12.81 -6.17 22.15
C ASP A 474 -11.76 -5.88 23.23
N MET A 475 -10.62 -5.28 22.86
CA MET A 475 -9.57 -4.94 23.82
C MET A 475 -9.98 -3.78 24.72
N LEU A 476 -10.65 -2.78 24.15
CA LEU A 476 -11.15 -1.64 24.90
C LEU A 476 -12.27 -2.05 25.87
N SER A 477 -13.19 -2.92 25.46
CA SER A 477 -14.24 -3.40 26.36
C SER A 477 -13.65 -4.25 27.49
N SER A 478 -12.68 -5.11 27.21
CA SER A 478 -12.02 -5.91 28.27
C SER A 478 -11.30 -5.04 29.31
N THR A 479 -10.56 -4.01 28.88
CA THR A 479 -9.87 -3.09 29.80
C THR A 479 -10.86 -2.26 30.61
N LEU A 480 -11.91 -1.74 29.99
CA LEU A 480 -12.96 -0.99 30.69
C LEU A 480 -13.75 -1.86 31.67
N ILE A 481 -14.01 -3.13 31.35
CA ILE A 481 -14.67 -4.07 32.28
C ILE A 481 -13.76 -4.35 33.47
N GLN A 482 -12.46 -4.54 33.26
CA GLN A 482 -11.50 -4.72 34.36
C GLN A 482 -11.45 -3.49 35.27
N ILE A 483 -11.33 -2.29 34.69
CA ILE A 483 -11.37 -1.03 35.43
C ILE A 483 -12.69 -0.90 36.20
N GLY A 484 -13.82 -1.19 35.54
CA GLY A 484 -15.14 -1.19 36.18
C GLY A 484 -15.22 -2.13 37.37
N SER A 485 -14.77 -3.38 37.22
CA SER A 485 -14.77 -4.37 38.31
C SER A 485 -13.89 -3.95 39.49
N ALA A 486 -12.76 -3.30 39.24
CA ALA A 486 -11.88 -2.80 40.29
C ALA A 486 -12.51 -1.60 41.04
N TYR A 487 -13.17 -0.69 40.32
CA TYR A 487 -13.94 0.38 40.95
C TYR A 487 -15.17 -0.14 41.71
N GLU A 488 -15.83 -1.21 41.26
CA GLU A 488 -16.91 -1.86 42.01
C GLU A 488 -16.41 -2.46 43.33
N GLN A 489 -15.23 -3.08 43.34
CA GLN A 489 -14.58 -3.56 44.56
C GLN A 489 -14.22 -2.41 45.51
N LEU A 490 -13.69 -1.30 44.99
CA LEU A 490 -13.44 -0.09 45.78
C LEU A 490 -14.75 0.50 46.33
N CYS A 491 -15.84 0.49 45.55
CA CYS A 491 -17.15 0.92 46.02
C CYS A 491 -17.65 0.06 47.18
N ALA A 492 -17.44 -1.26 47.12
CA ALA A 492 -17.81 -2.16 48.21
C ALA A 492 -16.97 -1.90 49.48
N GLN A 493 -15.66 -1.64 49.33
CA GLN A 493 -14.76 -1.35 50.45
C GLN A 493 -15.07 -0.01 51.14
N PHE A 494 -15.42 1.04 50.37
CA PHE A 494 -15.68 2.40 50.88
C PHE A 494 -17.18 2.73 50.98
N ALA A 495 -18.04 1.71 51.05
CA ALA A 495 -19.49 1.88 51.10
C ALA A 495 -19.96 2.73 52.30
N ASN A 496 -19.30 2.61 53.46
CA ASN A 496 -19.65 3.34 54.67
C ASN A 496 -19.35 4.84 54.55
N GLU A 497 -18.19 5.18 53.99
CA GLU A 497 -17.79 6.56 53.73
C GLU A 497 -18.70 7.21 52.66
N MET A 498 -19.08 6.46 51.62
CA MET A 498 -20.04 6.94 50.61
C MET A 498 -21.45 7.15 51.19
N ARG A 499 -21.95 6.24 52.04
CA ARG A 499 -23.24 6.42 52.74
C ARG A 499 -23.27 7.69 53.58
N CYS A 500 -22.15 8.02 54.22
CA CYS A 500 -22.01 9.25 55.00
C CYS A 500 -21.92 10.52 54.15
N TYR A 501 -21.27 10.46 52.98
CA TYR A 501 -21.26 11.56 52.01
C TYR A 501 -22.66 11.84 51.43
N LEU A 502 -23.45 10.79 51.18
CA LEU A 502 -24.82 10.88 50.66
C LEU A 502 -25.87 11.18 51.76
N GLY A 503 -25.52 11.00 53.04
CA GLY A 503 -26.37 11.33 54.19
C GLY A 503 -27.42 10.28 54.58
N MET A 504 -27.21 9.00 54.22
CA MET A 504 -28.20 7.90 54.28
C MET A 504 -28.65 7.50 55.70
N ARG A 505 -29.90 7.03 55.84
CA ARG A 505 -30.65 6.89 57.11
C ARG A 505 -30.02 5.95 58.15
N GLY A 506 -29.57 4.75 57.75
CA GLY A 506 -29.02 3.74 58.69
C GLY A 506 -27.72 4.16 59.39
N TYR A 507 -27.01 5.17 58.86
CA TYR A 507 -25.78 5.70 59.45
C TYR A 507 -26.02 6.95 60.32
N ARG A 508 -27.13 7.67 60.13
CA ARG A 508 -27.55 8.80 60.98
C ARG A 508 -27.75 8.35 62.43
N ASP A 509 -28.34 7.18 62.62
CA ASP A 509 -28.66 6.62 63.93
C ASP A 509 -27.42 6.05 64.64
N ARG A 510 -26.42 5.56 63.88
CA ARG A 510 -25.16 4.98 64.42
C ARG A 510 -24.15 6.01 64.94
N LEU A 511 -24.15 7.25 64.41
CA LEU A 511 -23.22 8.31 64.83
C LEU A 511 -23.85 9.34 65.79
N GLY A 512 -25.16 9.29 66.04
CA GLY A 512 -25.88 10.22 66.93
C GLY A 512 -25.77 11.68 66.50
N VAL A 513 -25.92 11.98 65.20
CA VAL A 513 -25.60 13.31 64.63
C VAL A 513 -26.84 13.99 64.07
N ASP A 514 -27.15 15.18 64.61
CA ASP A 514 -28.17 16.09 64.08
C ASP A 514 -27.87 16.53 62.64
N ALA A 515 -28.93 16.77 61.86
CA ALA A 515 -28.88 17.19 60.45
C ALA A 515 -28.15 18.55 60.22
N THR A 516 -27.78 19.26 61.29
CA THR A 516 -27.13 20.57 61.29
C THR A 516 -25.61 20.51 61.15
N ILE A 517 -25.00 19.34 61.32
CA ILE A 517 -23.53 19.19 61.26
C ILE A 517 -23.09 19.00 59.80
N PRO A 518 -22.13 19.81 59.29
CA PRO A 518 -21.66 19.73 57.91
C PRO A 518 -21.00 18.38 57.60
N VAL A 519 -21.10 17.93 56.34
CA VAL A 519 -20.58 16.63 55.88
C VAL A 519 -19.09 16.43 56.22
N GLY A 520 -18.30 17.51 56.22
CA GLY A 520 -16.88 17.47 56.62
C GLY A 520 -16.66 16.98 58.05
N ASP A 521 -17.52 17.37 58.98
CA ASP A 521 -17.45 16.94 60.39
C ASP A 521 -17.96 15.50 60.55
N ARG A 522 -18.92 15.06 59.73
CA ARG A 522 -19.38 13.65 59.70
C ARG A 522 -18.29 12.71 59.20
N LEU A 523 -17.62 13.08 58.11
CA LEU A 523 -16.49 12.33 57.55
C LEU A 523 -15.29 12.28 58.51
N SER A 524 -15.09 13.32 59.32
CA SER A 524 -14.02 13.36 60.34
C SER A 524 -14.21 12.33 61.46
N ARG A 525 -15.44 11.89 61.73
CA ARG A 525 -15.77 10.90 62.79
C ARG A 525 -15.61 9.45 62.33
N LEU A 526 -15.69 9.20 61.02
CA LEU A 526 -15.56 7.85 60.41
C LEU A 526 -14.12 7.36 60.29
N VAL A 527 -13.19 8.31 60.16
CA VAL A 527 -11.75 8.02 60.10
C VAL A 527 -11.10 8.69 61.30
N PRO A 528 -11.29 8.13 62.52
CA PRO A 528 -10.63 8.69 63.69
C PRO A 528 -9.11 8.58 63.51
N LEU A 529 -8.40 9.68 63.72
CA LEU A 529 -6.98 9.65 64.07
C LEU A 529 -6.92 8.83 65.36
N THR A 530 -6.49 7.56 65.32
CA THR A 530 -6.54 6.70 66.50
C THR A 530 -5.81 7.36 67.66
N ALA A 531 -6.58 7.58 68.73
CA ALA A 531 -6.25 7.98 70.08
C ALA A 531 -4.76 8.06 70.44
N ALA A 532 -4.22 9.28 70.49
CA ALA A 532 -3.20 9.61 71.47
C ALA A 532 -3.90 9.82 72.82
N THR A 533 -4.25 8.74 73.52
CA THR A 533 -4.42 8.82 74.98
C THR A 533 -3.03 8.88 75.59
N THR A 534 -2.42 10.06 75.56
CA THR A 534 -1.70 10.72 76.66
C THR A 534 -1.04 11.98 76.13
N VAL A 535 -1.06 13.00 76.99
CA VAL A 535 -0.63 14.37 76.79
C VAL A 535 0.71 14.49 76.05
N GLY A 536 0.67 15.21 74.92
CA GLY A 536 1.81 15.92 74.33
C GLY A 536 2.87 15.06 73.67
N GLU A 537 2.71 14.76 72.38
CA GLU A 537 3.81 14.64 71.40
C GLU A 537 3.24 14.52 69.97
N LEU A 538 4.08 14.86 68.99
CA LEU A 538 3.72 15.23 67.62
C LEU A 538 2.75 14.26 66.89
N SER A 539 1.73 14.83 66.27
CA SER A 539 0.86 14.23 65.25
C SER A 539 1.59 13.19 64.38
N CYS A 540 1.28 11.90 64.54
CA CYS A 540 1.88 10.83 63.74
C CYS A 540 1.56 11.04 62.25
N PRO A 541 2.56 11.22 61.36
CA PRO A 541 2.37 11.46 59.93
C PRO A 541 1.55 10.38 59.22
N ALA A 542 1.62 9.13 59.71
CA ALA A 542 0.94 7.98 59.15
C ALA A 542 -0.60 8.05 59.23
N ALA A 543 -1.16 8.58 60.33
CA ALA A 543 -2.60 8.65 60.52
C ALA A 543 -3.25 9.75 59.64
N ILE A 544 -2.55 10.87 59.46
CA ILE A 544 -2.93 11.92 58.50
C ILE A 544 -2.86 11.39 57.07
N HIS A 545 -1.80 10.65 56.74
CA HIS A 545 -1.64 10.05 55.42
C HIS A 545 -2.79 9.07 55.11
N GLN A 546 -3.15 8.19 56.04
CA GLN A 546 -4.26 7.24 55.88
C GLN A 546 -5.61 7.95 55.70
N ARG A 547 -5.85 9.04 56.45
CA ARG A 547 -7.07 9.87 56.28
C ARG A 547 -7.13 10.52 54.90
N ASN A 548 -6.01 11.06 54.43
CA ASN A 548 -5.95 11.71 53.11
C ASN A 548 -6.17 10.69 51.98
N VAL A 549 -5.62 9.48 52.11
CA VAL A 549 -5.87 8.38 51.16
C VAL A 549 -7.35 8.04 51.10
N ARG A 550 -8.01 7.83 52.25
CA ARG A 550 -9.45 7.51 52.27
C ARG A 550 -10.33 8.63 51.70
N LEU A 551 -10.05 9.88 52.06
CA LEU A 551 -10.82 11.02 51.57
C LEU A 551 -10.63 11.23 50.07
N GLY A 552 -9.41 11.09 49.55
CA GLY A 552 -9.21 11.25 48.12
C GLY A 552 -9.73 10.06 47.31
N THR A 553 -9.69 8.82 47.82
CA THR A 553 -10.38 7.69 47.18
C THR A 553 -11.89 7.91 47.14
N LEU A 554 -12.49 8.46 48.21
CA LEU A 554 -13.91 8.86 48.19
C LEU A 554 -14.18 9.92 47.10
N MET A 555 -13.33 10.94 46.99
CA MET A 555 -13.50 11.97 45.96
C MET A 555 -13.38 11.40 44.53
N ARG A 556 -12.49 10.41 44.30
CA ARG A 556 -12.39 9.70 43.02
C ARG A 556 -13.71 8.99 42.67
N LEU A 557 -14.33 8.29 43.62
CA LEU A 557 -15.60 7.61 43.42
C LEU A 557 -16.75 8.60 43.16
N VAL A 558 -16.77 9.73 43.88
CA VAL A 558 -17.74 10.80 43.67
C VAL A 558 -17.66 11.38 42.26
N VAL A 559 -16.44 11.64 41.77
CA VAL A 559 -16.21 12.18 40.42
C VAL A 559 -16.62 11.18 39.34
N LEU A 560 -16.23 9.91 39.48
CA LEU A 560 -16.49 8.86 38.49
C LEU A 560 -17.99 8.60 38.30
N TYR A 561 -18.75 8.55 39.39
CA TYR A 561 -20.19 8.24 39.40
C TYR A 561 -21.09 9.46 39.57
N ASP A 562 -20.55 10.67 39.44
CA ASP A 562 -21.28 11.94 39.58
C ASP A 562 -22.19 12.01 40.82
N LEU A 563 -21.68 11.53 41.96
CA LEU A 563 -22.50 11.35 43.15
C LEU A 563 -22.97 12.72 43.68
N PRO A 564 -24.29 12.96 43.77
CA PRO A 564 -24.83 14.21 44.29
C PRO A 564 -24.38 14.47 45.74
N TYR A 565 -24.03 15.72 46.03
CA TYR A 565 -23.68 16.16 47.38
C TYR A 565 -24.93 16.15 48.29
N ASP A 566 -24.83 15.49 49.44
CA ASP A 566 -25.84 15.43 50.52
C ASP A 566 -27.29 15.33 49.99
N LEU A 567 -27.57 14.23 49.27
CA LEU A 567 -28.87 13.90 48.66
C LEU A 567 -30.03 14.34 49.56
N LEU A 568 -29.96 13.95 50.84
CA LEU A 568 -31.06 14.06 51.81
C LEU A 568 -31.25 15.44 52.46
N HIS A 569 -30.28 16.36 52.36
CA HIS A 569 -30.48 17.74 52.84
C HIS A 569 -31.30 18.57 51.84
N HIS A 570 -31.04 18.37 50.54
CA HIS A 570 -31.79 19.03 49.48
C HIS A 570 -33.24 18.53 49.37
N PHE A 571 -33.52 17.25 49.63
CA PHE A 571 -34.89 16.72 49.65
C PHE A 571 -35.78 17.33 50.74
N ASN A 572 -35.21 17.69 51.89
CA ASN A 572 -35.95 18.22 53.03
C ASN A 572 -36.16 19.74 52.99
N SER A 573 -35.59 20.44 52.00
CA SER A 573 -35.61 21.92 51.93
C SER A 573 -36.75 22.51 51.08
N GLN A 574 -37.62 21.68 50.48
CA GLN A 574 -38.81 22.13 49.74
C GLN A 574 -40.12 21.68 50.42
N PRO A 575 -41.19 22.50 50.37
CA PRO A 575 -42.37 22.36 51.24
C PRO A 575 -43.31 21.18 50.92
N GLU A 576 -42.99 20.33 49.94
CA GLU A 576 -43.78 19.14 49.58
C GLU A 576 -43.19 17.81 50.14
N GLY A 577 -42.34 17.92 51.16
CA GLY A 577 -41.53 16.81 51.71
C GLY A 577 -42.26 15.73 52.51
N ASP A 578 -43.56 15.87 52.79
CA ASP A 578 -44.27 14.94 53.68
C ASP A 578 -44.83 13.68 53.00
N LEU A 579 -44.82 13.59 51.67
CA LEU A 579 -45.39 12.42 50.95
C LEU A 579 -44.40 11.26 50.71
N LEU A 580 -43.11 11.44 51.02
CA LEU A 580 -42.09 10.39 50.83
C LEU A 580 -41.68 9.68 52.13
N TYR A 581 -42.20 10.15 53.27
CA TYR A 581 -41.74 9.74 54.60
C TYR A 581 -42.82 9.07 55.46
N GLY A 582 -43.67 8.25 54.84
CA GLY A 582 -44.29 7.13 55.57
C GLY A 582 -43.27 6.01 55.79
N SER A 583 -43.33 5.31 56.92
CA SER A 583 -42.44 4.20 57.33
C SER A 583 -42.45 2.95 56.42
N GLY A 584 -42.77 3.09 55.14
CA GLY A 584 -42.94 1.99 54.18
C GLY A 584 -42.59 2.35 52.73
N ALA A 585 -41.90 3.46 52.46
CA ALA A 585 -41.43 3.76 51.10
C ALA A 585 -40.36 2.74 50.72
N SER A 586 -40.63 1.90 49.71
CA SER A 586 -39.67 0.91 49.23
C SER A 586 -38.47 1.62 48.59
N ASN A 587 -37.25 1.05 48.72
CA ASN A 587 -36.03 1.58 48.10
C ASN A 587 -36.22 1.90 46.60
N LEU A 588 -37.13 1.19 45.93
CA LEU A 588 -37.53 1.42 44.54
C LEU A 588 -38.28 2.74 44.33
N GLN A 589 -39.15 3.16 45.25
CA GLN A 589 -39.85 4.45 45.17
C GLN A 589 -38.87 5.63 45.29
N LEU A 590 -37.86 5.51 46.16
CA LEU A 590 -36.79 6.51 46.29
C LEU A 590 -35.95 6.63 45.00
N LEU A 591 -35.57 5.51 44.39
CA LEU A 591 -34.83 5.50 43.12
C LEU A 591 -35.62 6.09 41.95
N LEU A 592 -36.94 5.81 41.89
CA LEU A 592 -37.82 6.38 40.86
C LEU A 592 -37.96 7.91 40.99
N VAL A 593 -38.08 8.41 42.21
CA VAL A 593 -38.15 9.86 42.49
C VAL A 593 -36.83 10.55 42.18
N LEU A 594 -35.70 9.91 42.49
CA LEU A 594 -34.36 10.40 42.12
C LEU A 594 -34.20 10.55 40.61
N ARG A 595 -34.61 9.53 39.84
CA ARG A 595 -34.56 9.56 38.38
C ARG A 595 -35.47 10.62 37.76
N GLN A 596 -36.64 10.88 38.35
CA GLN A 596 -37.55 11.93 37.89
C GLN A 596 -37.01 13.34 38.14
N ARG A 597 -36.33 13.57 39.26
CA ARG A 597 -35.82 14.90 39.64
C ARG A 597 -34.44 15.23 39.05
N ARG A 598 -33.61 14.22 38.79
CA ARG A 598 -32.29 14.35 38.18
C ARG A 598 -32.21 13.43 36.96
N PRO A 599 -32.77 13.82 35.81
CA PRO A 599 -32.67 13.04 34.57
C PRO A 599 -31.22 12.94 34.06
N ASP A 600 -30.34 13.82 34.54
CA ASP A 600 -28.93 13.91 34.15
C ASP A 600 -28.05 12.80 34.76
N LEU A 601 -28.59 12.01 35.70
CA LEU A 601 -27.85 10.92 36.34
C LEU A 601 -27.84 9.66 35.46
N ASP A 602 -26.64 9.15 35.18
CA ASP A 602 -26.43 7.93 34.40
C ASP A 602 -27.02 6.70 35.12
N ALA A 603 -27.51 5.72 34.34
CA ALA A 603 -28.11 4.50 34.89
C ALA A 603 -27.18 3.73 35.86
N ARG A 604 -25.87 3.70 35.56
CA ARG A 604 -24.85 3.08 36.44
C ARG A 604 -24.77 3.74 37.81
N THR A 605 -24.98 5.06 37.88
CA THR A 605 -24.94 5.81 39.15
C THR A 605 -26.15 5.48 40.02
N LEU A 606 -27.31 5.28 39.39
CA LEU A 606 -28.54 4.84 40.06
C LEU A 606 -28.42 3.41 40.59
N ASP A 607 -27.78 2.51 39.85
CA ASP A 607 -27.53 1.13 40.29
C ASP A 607 -26.64 1.08 41.54
N ILE A 608 -25.60 1.91 41.62
CA ILE A 608 -24.73 2.00 42.80
C ILE A 608 -25.47 2.59 43.99
N ILE A 609 -26.25 3.66 43.80
CA ILE A 609 -27.09 4.22 44.86
C ILE A 609 -28.10 3.18 45.35
N GLY A 610 -28.67 2.38 44.44
CA GLY A 610 -29.55 1.25 44.77
C GLY A 610 -28.85 0.16 45.59
N ASN A 611 -27.64 -0.22 45.23
CA ASN A 611 -26.85 -1.19 45.98
C ASN A 611 -26.49 -0.68 47.40
N LEU A 612 -26.15 0.60 47.53
CA LEU A 612 -25.86 1.23 48.82
C LEU A 612 -27.11 1.28 49.74
N LEU A 613 -28.29 1.46 49.16
CA LEU A 613 -29.61 1.43 49.83
C LEU A 613 -30.05 0.02 50.26
N HIS A 614 -29.70 -1.03 49.49
CA HIS A 614 -30.06 -2.41 49.81
C HIS A 614 -29.22 -3.00 50.96
N GLY A 615 -27.97 -2.58 51.11
CA GLY A 615 -27.10 -3.01 52.22
C GLY A 615 -27.50 -2.51 53.61
N ASP A 616 -28.56 -1.69 53.74
CA ASP A 616 -29.12 -1.28 55.03
C ASP A 616 -29.94 -2.40 55.71
N ASN A 617 -30.15 -3.56 55.06
CA ASN A 617 -30.96 -4.67 55.56
C ASN A 617 -30.18 -5.91 56.06
N GLU A 618 -28.84 -5.87 56.21
CA GLU A 618 -28.13 -7.01 56.83
C GLU A 618 -28.36 -7.04 58.35
N PRO A 619 -28.89 -8.14 58.91
CA PRO A 619 -28.99 -8.32 60.36
C PRO A 619 -27.61 -8.59 60.95
N GLU A 620 -27.42 -8.07 62.15
CA GLU A 620 -26.25 -8.18 63.00
C GLU A 620 -25.72 -9.62 63.08
N MET A 621 -24.40 -9.82 62.87
CA MET A 621 -23.67 -10.88 63.57
C MET A 621 -23.16 -10.26 64.86
N GLU A 622 -23.67 -10.79 65.97
CA GLU A 622 -23.34 -10.45 67.37
C GLU A 622 -21.85 -10.45 67.70
#